data_AF-A0A8H6JVI5-F1
#
_entry.id   AF-A0A8H6JVI5-F1
#
_cell.length_a   1.000
_cell.length_b   1.000
_cell.length_c   1.000
_cell.angle_alpha   90.00
_cell.angle_beta   90.00
_cell.angle_gamma   90.00
#
_symmetry.space_group_name_H-M   'P 1'
#
loop_
_entity.id
_entity.type
_entity.pdbx_description
1 polymer ?
#
loop_
_entity_poly.entity_id
_entity_poly.type
_entity_poly.pdbx_seq_one_letter_code
_entity_poly.pdbx_strand_id
1 'polypeptide(L)'
;MIVTTGLFAAAFAVQALASPQVQPPVDFNAEDWNLTNFRRSCAEDQSRCDYSFFVKEYAEREPKHCSFTIDAGEGIPAYQTSFSLAKCPEADEYSINGGWNAQGFLTVSVINDKRSLVSFFGFTDETLANGTEAGPQQSTVYLHPIPVKRDEGQDEGEALAMASEWRLVETIRYITEPGTPEEAVVVSFVILAANAPGQTCFLEKKVVDDAGVSSKSFFSKECDQAPDWVASWGHNENTDEAVLTLVNKKYGRHAYFGFNNVSSRLMIGESGPSPTKDLPWGW
;
A
#
# COMPACT_ATOMS: atom_id res chain seq x y z
N MET A 1 -3.79 -69.38 -54.34
CA MET A 1 -4.80 -68.51 -53.70
C MET A 1 -4.25 -68.19 -52.32
N ILE A 2 -3.60 -67.04 -52.16
CA ILE A 2 -2.92 -66.62 -50.92
C ILE A 2 -3.55 -65.30 -50.50
N VAL A 3 -4.19 -65.31 -49.34
CA VAL A 3 -4.76 -64.12 -48.68
C VAL A 3 -3.67 -63.57 -47.77
N THR A 4 -3.20 -62.35 -48.05
CA THR A 4 -2.21 -61.66 -47.21
C THR A 4 -2.92 -60.60 -46.39
N THR A 5 -3.02 -60.85 -45.09
CA THR A 5 -3.67 -60.01 -44.09
C THR A 5 -2.81 -58.77 -43.81
N GLY A 6 -3.34 -57.57 -44.05
CA GLY A 6 -2.69 -56.30 -43.70
C GLY A 6 -2.97 -55.91 -42.25
N LEU A 7 -1.93 -55.70 -41.45
CA LEU A 7 -2.00 -55.16 -40.09
C LEU A 7 -1.97 -53.62 -40.16
N PHE A 8 -3.02 -52.95 -39.68
CA PHE A 8 -3.01 -51.50 -39.41
C PHE A 8 -2.54 -51.27 -37.97
N ALA A 9 -1.39 -50.59 -37.80
CA ALA A 9 -0.92 -50.12 -36.50
C ALA A 9 -1.42 -48.68 -36.27
N ALA A 10 -2.33 -48.48 -35.32
CA ALA A 10 -2.79 -47.16 -34.90
C ALA A 10 -1.79 -46.56 -33.90
N ALA A 11 -1.11 -45.48 -34.28
CA ALA A 11 -0.26 -44.71 -33.39
C ALA A 11 -1.14 -43.77 -32.54
N PHE A 12 -1.30 -44.05 -31.25
CA PHE A 12 -1.90 -43.13 -30.30
C PHE A 12 -0.85 -42.07 -29.93
N ALA A 13 -1.05 -40.83 -30.40
CA ALA A 13 -0.32 -39.68 -29.91
C ALA A 13 -0.82 -39.32 -28.50
N VAL A 14 -0.05 -39.66 -27.47
CA VAL A 14 -0.31 -39.19 -26.11
C VAL A 14 0.09 -37.72 -26.08
N GLN A 15 -0.89 -36.81 -26.10
CA GLN A 15 -0.65 -35.41 -25.79
C GLN A 15 -0.31 -35.32 -24.30
N ALA A 16 0.96 -35.11 -23.99
CA ALA A 16 1.37 -34.73 -22.65
C ALA A 16 0.76 -33.36 -22.34
N LEU A 17 -0.26 -33.34 -21.47
CA LEU A 17 -0.74 -32.11 -20.87
C LEU A 17 0.44 -31.53 -20.08
N ALA A 18 0.94 -30.37 -20.51
CA ALA A 18 1.87 -29.60 -19.71
C ALA A 18 1.11 -29.18 -18.44
N SER A 19 1.49 -29.76 -17.29
CA SER A 19 0.97 -29.33 -15.99
C SER A 19 1.25 -27.84 -15.81
N PRO A 20 0.32 -27.07 -15.22
CA PRO A 20 0.61 -25.70 -14.80
C PRO A 20 1.87 -25.73 -13.94
N GLN A 21 2.92 -25.04 -14.36
CA GLN A 21 4.10 -24.85 -13.54
C GLN A 21 3.64 -24.06 -12.31
N VAL A 22 3.48 -24.74 -11.18
CA VAL A 22 3.35 -24.06 -9.88
C VAL A 22 4.64 -23.28 -9.70
N GLN A 23 4.58 -21.98 -9.94
CA GLN A 23 5.72 -21.10 -9.65
C GLN A 23 6.07 -21.29 -8.17
N PRO A 24 7.35 -21.49 -7.83
CA PRO A 24 7.75 -21.59 -6.43
C PRO A 24 7.23 -20.36 -5.66
N PRO A 25 6.79 -20.51 -4.40
CA PRO A 25 6.40 -19.38 -3.57
C PRO A 25 7.53 -18.35 -3.58
N VAL A 26 7.26 -17.14 -4.06
CA VAL A 26 8.21 -16.04 -3.97
C VAL A 26 8.28 -15.65 -2.50
N ASP A 27 9.47 -15.78 -1.91
CA ASP A 27 9.72 -15.30 -0.56
C ASP A 27 9.90 -13.78 -0.59
N PHE A 28 8.79 -13.06 -0.41
CA PHE A 28 8.78 -11.60 -0.35
C PHE A 28 9.54 -11.05 0.87
N ASN A 29 9.78 -11.89 1.91
CA ASN A 29 10.56 -11.48 3.08
C ASN A 29 12.08 -11.35 2.79
N ALA A 30 12.55 -11.82 1.62
CA ALA A 30 13.94 -11.72 1.22
C ALA A 30 14.26 -10.47 0.36
N GLU A 31 13.25 -9.71 -0.08
CA GLU A 31 13.43 -8.48 -0.84
C GLU A 31 13.13 -7.26 0.05
N ASP A 32 14.16 -6.68 0.66
CA ASP A 32 14.02 -5.34 1.24
C ASP A 32 14.36 -4.29 0.20
N TRP A 33 13.51 -3.28 0.08
CA TRP A 33 13.74 -2.16 -0.83
C TRP A 33 14.52 -1.06 -0.15
N ASN A 34 15.44 -0.46 -0.91
CA ASN A 34 16.21 0.69 -0.48
C ASN A 34 15.76 1.93 -1.24
N LEU A 35 15.42 2.98 -0.49
CA LEU A 35 15.27 4.33 -1.01
C LEU A 35 16.54 5.12 -0.71
N THR A 36 17.11 5.72 -1.75
CA THR A 36 18.34 6.52 -1.65
C THR A 36 18.13 7.90 -2.29
N ASN A 37 18.90 8.88 -1.82
CA ASN A 37 18.91 10.26 -2.30
C ASN A 37 17.50 10.88 -2.33
N PHE A 38 16.68 10.58 -1.33
CA PHE A 38 15.32 11.13 -1.27
C PHE A 38 15.38 12.62 -0.98
N ARG A 39 14.78 13.41 -1.88
CA ARG A 39 14.85 14.87 -1.87
C ARG A 39 13.47 15.45 -2.13
N ARG A 40 13.13 16.51 -1.39
CA ARG A 40 11.98 17.38 -1.63
C ARG A 40 12.46 18.82 -1.80
N SER A 41 12.24 19.42 -2.97
CA SER A 41 12.58 20.80 -3.27
C SER A 41 11.32 21.59 -3.55
N CYS A 42 11.02 22.63 -2.78
CA CYS A 42 9.81 23.41 -2.93
C CYS A 42 10.10 24.82 -3.46
N ALA A 43 9.16 25.39 -4.21
CA ALA A 43 9.18 26.80 -4.59
C ALA A 43 9.13 27.70 -3.34
N GLU A 44 9.65 28.93 -3.43
CA GLU A 44 9.68 29.87 -2.30
C GLU A 44 8.28 30.19 -1.75
N ASP A 45 7.28 30.24 -2.62
CA ASP A 45 5.87 30.45 -2.28
C ASP A 45 5.15 29.18 -1.83
N GLN A 46 5.86 28.04 -1.80
CA GLN A 46 5.37 26.72 -1.41
C GLN A 46 4.19 26.23 -2.26
N SER A 47 3.99 26.81 -3.46
CA SER A 47 2.91 26.42 -4.36
C SER A 47 3.16 25.06 -5.03
N ARG A 48 4.41 24.59 -5.00
CA ARG A 48 4.89 23.40 -5.69
C ARG A 48 6.09 22.78 -4.98
N CYS A 49 6.15 21.46 -4.93
CA CYS A 49 7.32 20.69 -4.50
C CYS A 49 7.65 19.58 -5.50
N ASP A 50 8.93 19.49 -5.86
CA ASP A 50 9.50 18.40 -6.65
C ASP A 50 10.12 17.36 -5.71
N TYR A 51 9.78 16.10 -5.97
CA TYR A 51 10.31 14.93 -5.28
C TYR A 51 11.22 14.14 -6.21
N SER A 52 12.34 13.63 -5.68
CA SER A 52 13.29 12.79 -6.43
C SER A 52 13.96 11.80 -5.50
N PHE A 53 14.15 10.56 -5.96
CA PHE A 53 14.86 9.49 -5.26
C PHE A 53 15.20 8.34 -6.20
N PHE A 54 15.99 7.38 -5.69
CA PHE A 54 16.22 6.10 -6.34
C PHE A 54 15.62 4.95 -5.54
N VAL A 55 14.93 4.04 -6.23
CA VAL A 55 14.40 2.78 -5.68
C VAL A 55 15.32 1.63 -6.10
N LYS A 56 15.80 0.85 -5.13
CA LYS A 56 16.56 -0.38 -5.36
C LYS A 56 15.85 -1.56 -4.69
N GLU A 57 15.36 -2.50 -5.49
CA GLU A 57 14.55 -3.63 -4.97
C GLU A 57 15.38 -4.77 -4.35
N TYR A 58 16.54 -5.09 -4.94
CA TYR A 58 17.46 -6.10 -4.42
C TYR A 58 18.90 -5.82 -4.88
N ALA A 59 19.89 -6.46 -4.24
CA ALA A 59 21.30 -6.09 -4.36
C ALA A 59 21.84 -6.02 -5.81
N GLU A 60 21.31 -6.86 -6.69
CA GLU A 60 21.75 -7.05 -8.07
C GLU A 60 20.97 -6.22 -9.10
N ARG A 61 19.88 -5.54 -8.70
CA ARG A 61 19.16 -4.60 -9.57
C ARG A 61 19.78 -3.21 -9.50
N GLU A 62 19.95 -2.62 -10.69
CA GLU A 62 20.30 -1.21 -10.80
C GLU A 62 19.20 -0.34 -10.18
N PRO A 63 19.56 0.66 -9.35
CA PRO A 63 18.59 1.60 -8.81
C PRO A 63 17.86 2.35 -9.94
N LYS A 64 16.55 2.51 -9.78
CA LYS A 64 15.71 3.25 -10.72
C LYS A 64 15.37 4.63 -10.17
N HIS A 65 15.56 5.66 -10.97
CA HIS A 65 15.22 7.03 -10.61
C HIS A 65 13.70 7.23 -10.70
N CYS A 66 13.14 7.86 -9.68
CA CYS A 66 11.77 8.36 -9.69
C CYS A 66 11.79 9.86 -9.37
N SER A 67 11.07 10.65 -10.17
CA SER A 67 10.79 12.04 -9.87
C SER A 67 9.37 12.42 -10.26
N PHE A 68 8.74 13.27 -9.45
CA PHE A 68 7.41 13.82 -9.70
C PHE A 68 7.21 15.14 -8.97
N THR A 69 6.17 15.87 -9.35
CA THR A 69 5.83 17.19 -8.84
C THR A 69 4.47 17.15 -8.17
N ILE A 70 4.36 17.77 -6.99
CA ILE A 70 3.11 17.98 -6.25
C ILE A 70 2.86 19.48 -6.16
N ASP A 71 1.66 19.91 -6.56
CA ASP A 71 1.20 21.29 -6.37
C ASP A 71 0.46 21.43 -5.04
N ALA A 72 0.37 22.66 -4.54
CA ALA A 72 -0.36 23.00 -3.32
C ALA A 72 -1.87 22.69 -3.47
N GLY A 73 -2.45 22.12 -2.42
CA GLY A 73 -3.89 22.00 -2.26
C GLY A 73 -4.55 23.33 -1.86
N GLU A 74 -5.89 23.35 -1.83
CA GLU A 74 -6.63 24.54 -1.39
C GLU A 74 -6.29 24.90 0.07
N GLY A 75 -5.58 26.02 0.26
CA GLY A 75 -5.18 26.50 1.58
C GLY A 75 -4.09 25.68 2.28
N ILE A 76 -3.48 24.72 1.58
CA ILE A 76 -2.44 23.83 2.13
C ILE A 76 -1.21 23.89 1.22
N PRO A 77 -0.01 24.18 1.76
CA PRO A 77 1.21 24.25 0.95
C PRO A 77 1.57 22.87 0.36
N ALA A 78 2.30 22.86 -0.76
CA ALA A 78 2.61 21.64 -1.51
C ALA A 78 3.32 20.56 -0.69
N TYR A 79 4.18 20.95 0.27
CA TYR A 79 4.90 19.99 1.11
C TYR A 79 4.01 19.27 2.14
N GLN A 80 2.84 19.82 2.44
CA GLN A 80 1.81 19.24 3.31
C GLN A 80 0.69 18.55 2.52
N THR A 81 0.74 18.62 1.19
CA THR A 81 -0.29 18.06 0.33
C THR A 81 -0.06 16.57 0.13
N SER A 82 -1.02 15.75 0.55
CA SER A 82 -1.02 14.31 0.30
C SER A 82 -1.21 14.03 -1.20
N PHE A 83 -0.58 12.98 -1.70
CA PHE A 83 -0.62 12.60 -3.10
C PHE A 83 -0.81 11.10 -3.27
N SER A 84 -1.44 10.72 -4.38
CA SER A 84 -1.71 9.32 -4.69
C SER A 84 -1.50 9.01 -6.16
N LEU A 85 -0.87 7.86 -6.41
CA LEU A 85 -0.48 7.34 -7.72
C LEU A 85 0.34 8.33 -8.54
N ALA A 86 1.20 9.09 -7.88
CA ALA A 86 2.19 9.90 -8.55
C ALA A 86 3.09 8.96 -9.38
N LYS A 87 3.13 9.19 -10.68
CA LYS A 87 3.87 8.34 -11.62
C LYS A 87 5.32 8.77 -11.68
N CYS A 88 6.22 7.79 -11.78
CA CYS A 88 7.64 7.97 -12.02
C CYS A 88 7.92 7.83 -13.54
N PRO A 89 8.13 8.92 -14.31
CA PRO A 89 8.26 8.80 -15.76
C PRO A 89 9.45 7.95 -16.22
N GLU A 90 10.54 7.95 -15.46
CA GLU A 90 11.77 7.18 -15.73
C GLU A 90 11.72 5.74 -15.19
N ALA A 91 10.67 5.41 -14.45
CA ALA A 91 10.46 4.10 -13.84
C ALA A 91 8.95 3.78 -13.80
N ASP A 92 8.38 3.56 -14.99
CA ASP A 92 6.93 3.47 -15.27
C ASP A 92 6.19 2.38 -14.48
N GLU A 93 6.93 1.42 -13.92
CA GLU A 93 6.40 0.39 -13.04
C GLU A 93 6.04 0.88 -11.65
N TYR A 94 6.53 2.05 -11.24
CA TYR A 94 6.33 2.57 -9.90
C TYR A 94 5.23 3.62 -9.83
N SER A 95 4.39 3.46 -8.81
CA SER A 95 3.42 4.44 -8.37
C SER A 95 3.74 4.84 -6.94
N ILE A 96 3.71 6.15 -6.67
CA ILE A 96 4.05 6.69 -5.36
C ILE A 96 2.81 7.29 -4.73
N ASN A 97 2.55 6.90 -3.50
CA ASN A 97 1.60 7.60 -2.63
C ASN A 97 2.38 8.27 -1.51
N GLY A 98 1.87 9.38 -1.01
CA GLY A 98 2.44 10.01 0.17
C GLY A 98 1.41 10.78 0.96
N GLY A 99 1.59 10.78 2.27
CA GLY A 99 0.76 11.50 3.21
C GLY A 99 1.63 12.27 4.19
N TRP A 100 1.27 13.53 4.42
CA TRP A 100 1.90 14.38 5.43
C TRP A 100 0.99 14.51 6.66
N ASN A 101 1.58 14.60 7.85
CA ASN A 101 0.84 14.89 9.08
C ASN A 101 1.34 16.16 9.77
N ALA A 102 0.49 16.72 10.63
CA ALA A 102 0.72 17.98 11.33
C ALA A 102 1.94 17.99 12.27
N GLN A 103 2.60 16.85 12.48
CA GLN A 103 3.82 16.72 13.24
C GLN A 103 5.08 16.89 12.38
N GLY A 104 4.93 17.26 11.12
CA GLY A 104 6.04 17.55 10.21
C GLY A 104 6.68 16.29 9.67
N PHE A 105 5.85 15.34 9.25
CA PHE A 105 6.30 14.01 8.85
C PHE A 105 5.60 13.55 7.57
N LEU A 106 6.38 13.10 6.59
CA LEU A 106 5.96 12.57 5.30
C LEU A 106 6.14 11.06 5.29
N THR A 107 5.05 10.34 5.01
CA THR A 107 5.09 8.92 4.64
C THR A 107 5.05 8.77 3.13
N VAL A 108 5.77 7.79 2.60
CA VAL A 108 5.79 7.45 1.18
C VAL A 108 5.57 5.95 1.02
N SER A 109 4.57 5.57 0.24
CA SER A 109 4.38 4.19 -0.22
C SER A 109 4.89 4.09 -1.65
N VAL A 110 5.87 3.23 -1.88
CA VAL A 110 6.41 2.92 -3.21
C VAL A 110 5.77 1.62 -3.65
N ILE A 111 4.99 1.66 -4.74
CA ILE A 111 4.28 0.51 -5.28
C ILE A 111 4.93 0.12 -6.59
N ASN A 112 5.30 -1.15 -6.77
CA ASN A 112 5.60 -1.71 -8.09
C ASN A 112 4.32 -2.35 -8.64
N ASP A 113 3.64 -1.63 -9.54
CA ASP A 113 2.37 -2.02 -10.13
C ASP A 113 2.49 -3.32 -10.95
N LYS A 114 3.66 -3.58 -11.56
CA LYS A 114 3.90 -4.77 -12.39
C LYS A 114 4.09 -6.04 -11.56
N ARG A 115 4.58 -5.90 -10.33
CA ARG A 115 4.85 -7.00 -9.41
C ARG A 115 3.80 -7.14 -8.31
N SER A 116 2.87 -6.19 -8.22
CA SER A 116 1.90 -6.08 -7.13
C SER A 116 2.60 -6.07 -5.76
N LEU A 117 3.62 -5.22 -5.63
CA LEU A 117 4.42 -5.07 -4.41
C LEU A 117 4.34 -3.64 -3.88
N VAL A 118 4.45 -3.47 -2.56
CA VAL A 118 4.52 -2.17 -1.91
C VAL A 118 5.56 -2.18 -0.80
N SER A 119 6.26 -1.06 -0.62
CA SER A 119 7.14 -0.80 0.52
C SER A 119 6.93 0.62 1.04
N PHE A 120 7.23 0.85 2.31
CA PHE A 120 6.85 2.07 3.03
C PHE A 120 8.07 2.78 3.63
N PHE A 121 8.15 4.09 3.44
CA PHE A 121 9.26 4.93 3.86
C PHE A 121 8.74 6.18 4.56
N GLY A 122 9.59 6.80 5.38
CA GLY A 122 9.18 7.89 6.26
C GLY A 122 10.26 8.94 6.42
N PHE A 123 9.91 10.21 6.33
CA PHE A 123 10.85 11.32 6.36
C PHE A 123 10.29 12.47 7.20
N THR A 124 11.12 13.10 8.01
CA THR A 124 10.72 14.32 8.74
C THR A 124 10.91 15.55 7.85
N ASP A 125 10.16 16.61 8.11
CA ASP A 125 10.34 17.88 7.41
C ASP A 125 11.75 18.44 7.61
N GLU A 126 12.38 18.14 8.74
CA GLU A 126 13.77 18.52 9.05
C GLU A 126 14.78 17.85 8.11
N THR A 127 14.63 16.54 7.82
CA THR A 127 15.55 15.85 6.89
C THR A 127 15.34 16.25 5.44
N LEU A 128 14.15 16.75 5.11
CA LEU A 128 13.77 17.19 3.76
C LEU A 128 13.91 18.70 3.54
N ALA A 129 14.28 19.47 4.57
CA ALA A 129 14.32 20.92 4.49
C ALA A 129 15.32 21.39 3.43
N ASN A 130 14.96 22.45 2.71
CA ASN A 130 15.83 23.15 1.74
C ASN A 130 16.39 22.27 0.62
N GLY A 131 15.67 21.20 0.23
CA GLY A 131 16.19 20.25 -0.76
C GLY A 131 17.43 19.54 -0.26
N THR A 132 17.54 19.26 1.04
CA THR A 132 18.58 18.35 1.53
C THR A 132 18.23 16.92 1.12
N GLU A 133 19.24 16.11 0.82
CA GLU A 133 19.06 14.69 0.59
C GLU A 133 18.91 13.98 1.95
N ALA A 134 17.82 13.24 2.12
CA ALA A 134 17.65 12.37 3.26
C ALA A 134 18.59 11.16 3.17
N GLY A 135 19.00 10.64 4.33
CA GLY A 135 19.78 9.42 4.42
C GLY A 135 19.04 8.22 3.80
N PRO A 136 19.79 7.19 3.36
CA PRO A 136 19.19 6.01 2.77
C PRO A 136 18.29 5.28 3.77
N GLN A 137 17.17 4.75 3.30
CA GLN A 137 16.25 3.95 4.10
C GLN A 137 16.03 2.59 3.47
N GLN A 138 15.91 1.58 4.32
CA GLN A 138 15.55 0.22 3.95
C GLN A 138 14.19 -0.10 4.56
N SER A 139 13.35 -0.78 3.79
CA SER A 139 12.02 -1.17 4.24
C SER A 139 11.60 -2.50 3.62
N THR A 140 10.84 -3.26 4.40
CA THR A 140 10.29 -4.55 3.98
C THR A 140 9.26 -4.38 2.87
N VAL A 141 9.14 -5.40 2.03
CA VAL A 141 8.20 -5.45 0.92
C VAL A 141 7.01 -6.32 1.24
N TYR A 142 5.84 -5.86 0.83
CA TYR A 142 4.57 -6.53 1.02
C TYR A 142 3.88 -6.76 -0.32
N LEU A 143 3.03 -7.78 -0.39
CA LEU A 143 2.08 -7.93 -1.49
C LEU A 143 1.06 -6.79 -1.45
N HIS A 144 0.82 -6.19 -2.60
CA HIS A 144 -0.22 -5.20 -2.86
C HIS A 144 -1.28 -5.78 -3.81
N PRO A 145 -2.14 -6.72 -3.34
CA PRO A 145 -3.19 -7.27 -4.19
C PRO A 145 -4.26 -6.20 -4.42
N ILE A 146 -4.56 -5.92 -5.69
CA ILE A 146 -5.69 -5.10 -6.11
C ILE A 146 -6.96 -5.94 -5.91
N PRO A 147 -7.89 -5.59 -5.00
CA PRO A 147 -9.10 -6.38 -4.83
C PRO A 147 -10.02 -6.24 -6.06
N VAL A 148 -10.60 -7.37 -6.46
CA VAL A 148 -11.52 -7.49 -7.61
C VAL A 148 -12.88 -6.88 -7.26
N LYS A 149 -13.42 -6.05 -8.16
CA LYS A 149 -14.74 -5.39 -8.03
C LYS A 149 -15.85 -6.45 -7.86
N ARG A 150 -16.78 -6.24 -6.92
CA ARG A 150 -18.04 -7.01 -6.82
C ARG A 150 -19.20 -6.23 -7.46
N ASP A 151 -20.15 -6.94 -8.06
CA ASP A 151 -21.30 -6.36 -8.76
C ASP A 151 -22.25 -5.55 -7.85
N GLU A 152 -22.90 -4.58 -8.49
CA GLU A 152 -23.49 -3.36 -7.92
C GLU A 152 -24.88 -3.54 -7.28
N GLY A 153 -25.12 -2.77 -6.22
CA GLY A 153 -26.44 -2.56 -5.61
C GLY A 153 -26.43 -1.19 -4.91
N GLN A 154 -27.46 -0.38 -5.14
CA GLN A 154 -27.53 1.02 -4.71
C GLN A 154 -27.84 1.10 -3.20
N ASP A 155 -26.97 1.77 -2.42
CA ASP A 155 -27.15 1.85 -0.95
C ASP A 155 -26.40 3.05 -0.33
N GLU A 156 -26.79 3.43 0.89
CA GLU A 156 -26.36 4.63 1.64
C GLU A 156 -24.83 4.81 1.79
N GLY A 157 -24.03 3.77 1.57
CA GLY A 157 -22.56 3.80 1.54
C GLY A 157 -21.93 4.38 0.27
N GLU A 158 -22.70 4.63 -0.79
CA GLU A 158 -22.19 5.15 -2.08
C GLU A 158 -21.55 6.52 -1.94
N ALA A 159 -22.17 7.46 -1.22
CA ALA A 159 -21.67 8.82 -1.09
C ALA A 159 -20.32 8.88 -0.36
N LEU A 160 -20.13 8.06 0.67
CA LEU A 160 -18.84 7.95 1.36
C LEU A 160 -17.81 7.29 0.46
N ALA A 161 -18.14 6.15 -0.15
CA ALA A 161 -17.21 5.38 -0.96
C ALA A 161 -16.78 6.09 -2.27
N MET A 162 -17.64 6.93 -2.83
CA MET A 162 -17.37 7.67 -4.07
C MET A 162 -16.83 9.08 -3.82
N ALA A 163 -16.66 9.49 -2.55
CA ALA A 163 -16.08 10.79 -2.21
C ALA A 163 -14.67 10.96 -2.82
N SER A 164 -14.33 12.16 -3.27
CA SER A 164 -13.02 12.50 -3.87
C SER A 164 -11.86 12.42 -2.89
N GLU A 165 -12.15 12.44 -1.60
CA GLU A 165 -11.20 12.32 -0.51
C GLU A 165 -11.84 11.65 0.70
N TRP A 166 -11.02 10.98 1.49
CA TRP A 166 -11.40 10.39 2.76
C TRP A 166 -10.50 10.91 3.87
N ARG A 167 -11.04 10.96 5.08
CA ARG A 167 -10.29 11.25 6.30
C ARG A 167 -10.52 10.11 7.29
N LEU A 168 -9.46 9.70 7.99
CA LEU A 168 -9.57 8.80 9.13
C LEU A 168 -9.50 9.62 10.40
N VAL A 169 -10.46 9.43 11.28
CA VAL A 169 -10.49 10.08 12.60
C VAL A 169 -10.62 9.03 13.70
N GLU A 170 -10.35 9.44 14.93
CA GLU A 170 -10.39 8.56 16.10
C GLU A 170 -9.56 7.29 15.90
N THR A 171 -8.44 7.41 15.18
CA THR A 171 -7.62 6.25 14.84
C THR A 171 -6.91 5.75 16.09
N ILE A 172 -7.17 4.50 16.43
CA ILE A 172 -6.62 3.78 17.57
C ILE A 172 -5.79 2.61 17.05
N ARG A 173 -4.63 2.40 17.66
CA ARG A 173 -3.82 1.21 17.44
C ARG A 173 -3.23 0.71 18.75
N TYR A 174 -3.31 -0.59 19.00
CA TYR A 174 -2.65 -1.23 20.13
C TYR A 174 -2.35 -2.70 19.85
N ILE A 175 -1.51 -3.28 20.70
CA ILE A 175 -1.21 -4.70 20.71
C ILE A 175 -1.95 -5.35 21.87
N THR A 176 -2.68 -6.43 21.62
CA THR A 176 -3.23 -7.32 22.65
C THR A 176 -2.24 -8.42 22.96
N GLU A 177 -2.23 -8.88 24.21
CA GLU A 177 -1.42 -10.02 24.67
C GLU A 177 0.05 -10.02 24.20
N PRO A 178 0.80 -8.92 24.40
CA PRO A 178 2.16 -8.80 23.87
C PRO A 178 3.08 -9.89 24.43
N GLY A 179 3.86 -10.50 23.54
CA GLY A 179 4.79 -11.58 23.84
C GLY A 179 4.15 -12.95 24.03
N THR A 180 2.86 -13.12 23.72
CA THR A 180 2.17 -14.42 23.74
C THR A 180 1.87 -14.92 22.32
N PRO A 181 1.56 -16.22 22.14
CA PRO A 181 1.06 -16.74 20.86
C PRO A 181 -0.26 -16.10 20.39
N GLU A 182 -0.97 -15.44 21.29
CA GLU A 182 -2.23 -14.74 21.02
C GLU A 182 -2.02 -13.25 20.76
N GLU A 183 -0.75 -12.79 20.66
CA GLU A 183 -0.44 -11.41 20.33
C GLU A 183 -1.20 -10.99 19.06
N ALA A 184 -1.95 -9.89 19.13
CA ALA A 184 -2.66 -9.36 17.98
C ALA A 184 -2.48 -7.84 17.87
N VAL A 185 -2.44 -7.35 16.63
CA VAL A 185 -2.51 -5.93 16.33
C VAL A 185 -3.96 -5.56 16.10
N VAL A 186 -4.43 -4.56 16.83
CA VAL A 186 -5.76 -3.98 16.69
C VAL A 186 -5.63 -2.60 16.08
N VAL A 187 -6.43 -2.31 15.05
CA VAL A 187 -6.56 -1.01 14.41
C VAL A 187 -8.04 -0.66 14.30
N SER A 188 -8.43 0.52 14.79
CA SER A 188 -9.80 1.01 14.72
C SER A 188 -9.82 2.47 14.28
N PHE A 189 -10.78 2.87 13.45
CA PHE A 189 -10.93 4.26 12.97
C PHE A 189 -12.33 4.52 12.42
N VAL A 190 -12.68 5.80 12.29
CA VAL A 190 -13.87 6.25 11.58
C VAL A 190 -13.47 6.86 10.24
N ILE A 191 -14.10 6.39 9.16
CA ILE A 191 -13.94 6.87 7.79
C ILE A 191 -14.93 8.01 7.58
N LEU A 192 -14.44 9.20 7.24
CA LEU A 192 -15.25 10.39 6.96
C LEU A 192 -15.05 10.90 5.54
N ALA A 193 -16.10 11.52 5.00
CA ALA A 193 -16.06 12.41 3.85
C ALA A 193 -17.01 13.59 4.09
N ALA A 194 -16.78 14.73 3.43
CA ALA A 194 -17.44 16.01 3.73
C ALA A 194 -18.98 15.96 3.77
N ASN A 195 -19.61 15.12 2.95
CA ASN A 195 -21.07 15.07 2.77
C ASN A 195 -21.67 13.67 2.97
N ALA A 196 -21.02 12.80 3.74
CA ALA A 196 -21.49 11.44 3.96
C ALA A 196 -21.43 11.06 5.44
N PRO A 197 -22.37 10.21 5.93
CA PRO A 197 -22.26 9.65 7.27
C PRO A 197 -20.97 8.82 7.38
N GLY A 198 -20.29 8.95 8.52
CA GLY A 198 -19.07 8.20 8.78
C GLY A 198 -19.32 6.70 8.95
N GLN A 199 -18.34 5.89 8.61
CA GLN A 199 -18.38 4.44 8.85
C GLN A 199 -17.20 4.01 9.73
N THR A 200 -17.47 3.16 10.72
CA THR A 200 -16.46 2.64 11.63
C THR A 200 -15.82 1.39 11.05
N CYS A 201 -14.49 1.33 11.10
CA CYS A 201 -13.72 0.14 10.80
C CYS A 201 -13.00 -0.32 12.06
N PHE A 202 -13.18 -1.60 12.41
CA PHE A 202 -12.43 -2.28 13.46
C PHE A 202 -11.77 -3.51 12.84
N LEU A 203 -10.48 -3.69 13.15
CA LEU A 203 -9.64 -4.74 12.60
C LEU A 203 -8.78 -5.32 13.71
N GLU A 204 -8.77 -6.65 13.81
CA GLU A 204 -7.88 -7.38 14.70
C GLU A 204 -7.16 -8.47 13.90
N LYS A 205 -5.85 -8.56 14.06
CA LYS A 205 -5.04 -9.59 13.40
C LYS A 205 -3.98 -10.13 14.35
N LYS A 206 -4.07 -11.44 14.62
CA LYS A 206 -2.98 -12.19 15.26
C LYS A 206 -1.68 -12.00 14.50
N VAL A 207 -0.68 -11.65 15.28
CA VAL A 207 0.65 -11.18 14.90
C VAL A 207 1.59 -12.36 14.66
N VAL A 208 1.37 -13.49 15.34
CA VAL A 208 2.03 -14.77 15.04
C VAL A 208 1.16 -15.53 14.03
N ASP A 209 1.73 -15.87 12.87
CA ASP A 209 1.20 -16.90 11.97
C ASP A 209 1.97 -18.21 12.11
N ASP A 210 1.55 -19.27 11.41
CA ASP A 210 2.17 -20.60 11.50
C ASP A 210 3.68 -20.62 11.14
N ALA A 211 4.22 -19.52 10.58
CA ALA A 211 5.63 -19.36 10.21
C ALA A 211 6.47 -18.61 11.26
N GLY A 212 5.86 -18.10 12.34
CA GLY A 212 6.57 -17.67 13.55
C GLY A 212 7.30 -16.33 13.48
N VAL A 213 7.05 -15.48 12.47
CA VAL A 213 7.61 -14.13 12.39
C VAL A 213 6.51 -13.09 12.26
N SER A 214 6.58 -12.09 13.13
CA SER A 214 5.64 -10.98 13.25
C SER A 214 6.24 -9.71 12.64
N SER A 215 5.45 -8.99 11.83
CA SER A 215 5.78 -7.62 11.39
C SER A 215 4.79 -6.58 11.94
N LYS A 216 3.95 -6.96 12.93
CA LYS A 216 2.80 -6.18 13.44
C LYS A 216 1.97 -5.49 12.34
N SER A 217 1.98 -6.11 11.17
CA SER A 217 1.42 -5.62 9.91
C SER A 217 0.42 -6.64 9.41
N PHE A 218 -0.55 -6.17 8.63
CA PHE A 218 -1.54 -7.03 7.99
C PHE A 218 -1.99 -6.45 6.67
N PHE A 219 -2.55 -7.31 5.84
CA PHE A 219 -3.09 -6.90 4.55
C PHE A 219 -4.50 -7.44 4.36
N SER A 220 -5.27 -6.71 3.55
CA SER A 220 -6.58 -7.08 3.05
C SER A 220 -7.58 -7.57 4.12
N LYS A 221 -7.61 -6.91 5.28
CA LYS A 221 -8.57 -7.24 6.35
C LYS A 221 -9.87 -6.49 6.17
N GLU A 222 -10.98 -7.21 6.22
CA GLU A 222 -12.33 -6.63 6.13
C GLU A 222 -12.70 -5.93 7.43
N CYS A 223 -13.32 -4.76 7.33
CA CYS A 223 -13.84 -4.04 8.49
C CYS A 223 -15.11 -4.73 9.01
N ASP A 224 -15.16 -5.06 10.30
CA ASP A 224 -16.26 -5.84 10.90
C ASP A 224 -17.67 -5.24 10.67
N GLN A 225 -17.80 -3.92 10.76
CA GLN A 225 -19.08 -3.20 10.63
C GLN A 225 -19.26 -2.51 9.28
N ALA A 226 -18.29 -2.66 8.38
CA ALA A 226 -18.26 -1.97 7.10
C ALA A 226 -17.70 -2.94 6.04
N PRO A 227 -18.45 -4.00 5.66
CA PRO A 227 -17.91 -5.15 4.92
C PRO A 227 -17.42 -4.81 3.50
N ASP A 228 -17.88 -3.70 2.94
CA ASP A 228 -17.39 -3.17 1.66
C ASP A 228 -15.98 -2.58 1.78
N TRP A 229 -15.50 -2.32 2.99
CA TRP A 229 -14.21 -1.75 3.28
C TRP A 229 -13.20 -2.80 3.69
N VAL A 230 -11.98 -2.60 3.20
CA VAL A 230 -10.81 -3.39 3.53
C VAL A 230 -9.68 -2.45 3.85
N ALA A 231 -8.90 -2.77 4.88
CA ALA A 231 -7.66 -2.07 5.15
C ALA A 231 -6.46 -3.02 5.17
N SER A 232 -5.32 -2.45 4.81
CA SER A 232 -4.00 -3.02 5.04
C SER A 232 -3.21 -2.06 5.90
N TRP A 233 -2.42 -2.58 6.83
CA TRP A 233 -1.58 -1.84 7.76
C TRP A 233 -0.14 -2.33 7.63
N GLY A 234 0.75 -1.46 7.16
CA GLY A 234 2.20 -1.70 7.17
C GLY A 234 2.83 -0.91 8.31
N HIS A 235 3.60 -1.57 9.18
CA HIS A 235 4.35 -0.96 10.29
C HIS A 235 5.84 -1.21 10.10
N ASN A 236 6.63 -0.14 10.07
CA ASN A 236 8.07 -0.21 10.17
C ASN A 236 8.47 -0.16 11.65
N GLU A 237 8.92 -1.28 12.22
CA GLU A 237 9.29 -1.37 13.63
C GLU A 237 10.56 -0.59 14.00
N ASN A 238 11.43 -0.29 13.02
CA ASN A 238 12.67 0.44 13.27
C ASN A 238 12.42 1.95 13.42
N THR A 239 11.52 2.50 12.61
CA THR A 239 11.18 3.93 12.60
C THR A 239 9.90 4.26 13.36
N ASP A 240 9.12 3.24 13.75
CA ASP A 240 7.80 3.35 14.38
C ASP A 240 6.77 4.11 13.53
N GLU A 241 6.87 3.94 12.21
CA GLU A 241 6.04 4.57 11.18
C GLU A 241 5.06 3.54 10.61
N ALA A 242 3.87 3.98 10.23
CA ALA A 242 2.91 3.09 9.60
C ALA A 242 2.14 3.74 8.47
N VAL A 243 1.69 2.90 7.54
CA VAL A 243 0.79 3.28 6.47
C VAL A 243 -0.43 2.37 6.49
N LEU A 244 -1.60 3.00 6.40
CA LEU A 244 -2.88 2.34 6.19
C LEU A 244 -3.33 2.56 4.75
N THR A 245 -3.51 1.46 4.01
CA THR A 245 -4.20 1.47 2.71
C THR A 245 -5.65 1.12 2.96
N LEU A 246 -6.58 2.02 2.63
CA LEU A 246 -8.01 1.80 2.75
C LEU A 246 -8.61 1.58 1.37
N VAL A 247 -9.43 0.56 1.22
CA VAL A 247 -10.06 0.19 -0.05
C VAL A 247 -11.55 -0.02 0.16
N ASN A 248 -12.38 0.62 -0.66
CA ASN A 248 -13.75 0.22 -0.84
C ASN A 248 -13.85 -0.76 -2.03
N LYS A 249 -14.08 -2.03 -1.73
CA LYS A 249 -14.11 -3.15 -2.70
C LYS A 249 -15.28 -3.07 -3.67
N LYS A 250 -16.40 -2.50 -3.21
CA LYS A 250 -17.63 -2.39 -4.00
C LYS A 250 -17.44 -1.42 -5.16
N TYR A 251 -16.86 -0.26 -4.88
CA TYR A 251 -16.65 0.78 -5.89
C TYR A 251 -15.25 0.78 -6.50
N GLY A 252 -14.36 -0.10 -6.02
CA GLY A 252 -12.98 -0.18 -6.51
C GLY A 252 -12.22 1.13 -6.26
N ARG A 253 -12.41 1.74 -5.09
CA ARG A 253 -11.80 3.01 -4.69
C ARG A 253 -10.79 2.78 -3.59
N HIS A 254 -9.71 3.53 -3.56
CA HIS A 254 -8.70 3.42 -2.50
C HIS A 254 -8.05 4.76 -2.14
N ALA A 255 -7.48 4.82 -0.95
CA ALA A 255 -6.67 5.94 -0.43
C ALA A 255 -5.61 5.43 0.56
N TYR A 256 -4.64 6.29 0.89
CA TYR A 256 -3.52 5.94 1.77
C TYR A 256 -3.41 6.96 2.91
N PHE A 257 -3.02 6.47 4.08
CA PHE A 257 -2.95 7.27 5.31
C PHE A 257 -1.67 6.96 6.05
N GLY A 258 -0.93 7.98 6.43
CA GLY A 258 0.37 7.87 7.11
C GLY A 258 0.26 8.17 8.60
N PHE A 259 1.00 7.41 9.40
CA PHE A 259 1.07 7.56 10.84
C PHE A 259 2.52 7.42 11.33
N ASN A 260 2.81 8.03 12.48
CA ASN A 260 4.11 7.93 13.15
C ASN A 260 3.93 7.71 14.65
N ASN A 261 5.00 7.23 15.31
CA ASN A 261 5.03 6.92 16.73
C ASN A 261 3.90 5.96 17.17
N VAL A 262 3.52 5.03 16.29
CA VAL A 262 2.32 4.19 16.42
C VAL A 262 2.42 3.14 17.53
N SER A 263 3.61 2.91 18.07
CA SER A 263 3.81 2.05 19.24
C SER A 263 3.80 2.82 20.56
N SER A 264 3.92 4.15 20.51
CA SER A 264 4.00 5.00 21.72
C SER A 264 2.65 5.51 22.22
N ARG A 265 1.57 5.35 21.44
CA ARG A 265 0.24 5.94 21.72
C ARG A 265 -0.88 4.98 21.34
N LEU A 266 -1.91 4.93 22.18
CA LEU A 266 -3.15 4.22 21.90
C LEU A 266 -3.97 4.96 20.81
N MET A 267 -4.14 6.27 20.97
CA MET A 267 -4.79 7.14 19.98
C MET A 267 -3.71 7.77 19.09
N ILE A 268 -3.67 7.37 17.83
CA ILE A 268 -2.66 7.84 16.87
C ILE A 268 -3.12 9.07 16.07
N GLY A 269 -4.41 9.44 16.17
CA GLY A 269 -4.93 10.73 15.72
C GLY A 269 -5.74 10.69 14.42
N GLU A 270 -5.89 11.85 13.80
CA GLU A 270 -6.53 11.99 12.48
C GLU A 270 -5.47 11.88 11.36
N SER A 271 -5.85 11.30 10.22
CA SER A 271 -5.04 11.27 9.01
C SER A 271 -5.88 11.62 7.79
N GLY A 272 -5.32 12.42 6.89
CA GLY A 272 -6.00 12.97 5.71
C GLY A 272 -6.47 14.42 5.90
N PRO A 273 -7.28 14.96 4.96
CA PRO A 273 -7.91 14.26 3.85
C PRO A 273 -6.88 13.67 2.87
N SER A 274 -7.11 12.43 2.44
CA SER A 274 -6.36 11.77 1.38
C SER A 274 -7.25 11.66 0.14
N PRO A 275 -6.75 12.04 -1.05
CA PRO A 275 -7.49 11.85 -2.28
C PRO A 275 -7.77 10.37 -2.52
N THR A 276 -8.93 10.06 -3.07
CA THR A 276 -9.31 8.72 -3.47
C THR A 276 -9.07 8.51 -4.96
N LYS A 277 -8.68 7.30 -5.33
CA LYS A 277 -8.42 6.90 -6.70
C LYS A 277 -9.14 5.61 -7.03
N ASP A 278 -9.48 5.44 -8.30
CA ASP A 278 -9.90 4.13 -8.81
C ASP A 278 -8.72 3.17 -8.69
N LEU A 279 -9.00 1.93 -8.27
CA LEU A 279 -8.03 0.86 -8.33
C LEU A 279 -7.58 0.69 -9.80
N PRO A 280 -6.27 0.44 -10.05
CA PRO A 280 -5.79 0.22 -11.40
C PRO A 280 -6.58 -0.92 -12.08
N TRP A 281 -7.16 -0.65 -13.25
CA TRP A 281 -7.96 -1.62 -13.99
C TRP A 281 -7.11 -2.75 -14.57
N GLY A 282 -7.63 -3.98 -14.47
CA GLY A 282 -7.33 -5.06 -15.41
C GLY A 282 -6.27 -6.04 -14.96
N TRP A 283 -6.66 -7.00 -14.10
CA TRP A 283 -6.31 -8.42 -14.18
C TRP A 283 -7.45 -9.26 -13.61
#